data_AF-A0A4S4N489-F1
#
_entry.id   AF-A0A4S4N489-F1
#
_cell.length_a   1.000
_cell.length_b   1.000
_cell.length_c   1.000
_cell.angle_alpha   90.00
_cell.angle_beta   90.00
_cell.angle_gamma   90.00
#
_symmetry.space_group_name_H-M   'P 1'
#
loop_
_entity.id
_entity.type
_entity.pdbx_description
1 polymer ?
#
loop_
_entity_poly.entity_id
_entity_poly.type
_entity_poly.pdbx_seq_one_letter_code
_entity_poly.pdbx_strand_id
1 'polypeptide(L)'
;MPSDSIRTVLLQRAGLDLDAALPKPLESLLTRMSSFDFRTLYVRFGQSVLQDCEYCTTYDEFALYALPGPLLEYVRETAFIALVTIRGSHRERWRTYASAGVVCVAALEGYMVASHAVRVPKDGLGVFMLHDNLWLCRHLLFLLLPVVIHVTRPVAPATTDPTTTIQQTHAHLQETLTRLTTLKYARGAVMRDPSLRASATEWWGKQRVLGEVVREDEGVQRMADKLGYGYAETGQEGQELKLKQNAKSAVNALSLGLTPTKTVQPKT
;
A
#
# COMPACT_ATOMS: atom_id res chain seq x y z
N MET A 1 -8.18 19.24 -42.24
CA MET A 1 -7.89 20.69 -42.17
C MET A 1 -6.41 20.90 -42.43
N PRO A 2 -6.02 21.93 -43.18
CA PRO A 2 -4.60 22.24 -43.39
C PRO A 2 -3.99 22.68 -42.05
N SER A 3 -2.87 22.05 -41.65
CA SER A 3 -2.11 22.34 -40.43
C SER A 3 -1.78 23.83 -40.27
N ASP A 4 -1.62 24.53 -41.39
CA ASP A 4 -1.25 25.94 -41.44
C ASP A 4 -2.36 26.85 -40.89
N SER A 5 -3.63 26.47 -41.07
CA SER A 5 -4.76 27.22 -40.50
C SER A 5 -4.80 27.11 -38.97
N ILE A 6 -4.42 25.95 -38.43
CA ILE A 6 -4.36 25.76 -36.97
C ILE A 6 -3.18 26.55 -36.41
N ARG A 7 -2.04 26.57 -37.12
CA ARG A 7 -0.86 27.35 -36.75
C ARG A 7 -1.17 28.84 -36.65
N THR A 8 -1.84 29.42 -37.65
CA THR A 8 -2.19 30.85 -37.63
C THR A 8 -3.14 31.20 -36.48
N VAL A 9 -4.13 30.35 -36.20
CA VAL A 9 -5.05 30.56 -35.07
C VAL A 9 -4.33 30.46 -33.72
N LEU A 10 -3.38 29.52 -33.57
CA LEU A 10 -2.59 29.39 -32.34
C LEU A 10 -1.69 30.61 -32.11
N LEU A 11 -0.98 31.07 -33.15
CA LEU A 11 -0.14 32.27 -33.08
C LEU A 11 -0.97 33.52 -32.76
N GLN A 12 -2.11 33.68 -33.43
CA GLN A 12 -3.05 34.77 -33.18
C GLN A 12 -3.56 34.77 -31.73
N ARG A 13 -3.88 33.58 -31.18
CA ARG A 13 -4.39 33.45 -29.80
C ARG A 13 -3.29 33.63 -28.75
N ALA A 14 -2.05 33.30 -29.09
CA ALA A 14 -0.89 33.50 -28.23
C ALA A 14 -0.33 34.94 -28.30
N GLY A 15 -0.81 35.77 -29.23
CA GLY A 15 -0.37 37.16 -29.40
C GLY A 15 1.04 37.29 -29.99
N LEU A 16 1.52 36.25 -30.69
CA LEU A 16 2.81 36.28 -31.37
C LEU A 16 2.66 36.67 -32.85
N ASP A 17 3.73 37.20 -33.43
CA ASP A 17 3.81 37.45 -34.87
C ASP A 17 3.62 36.16 -35.68
N LEU A 18 3.09 36.30 -36.90
CA LEU A 18 2.80 35.19 -37.81
C LEU A 18 4.03 34.32 -38.17
N ASP A 19 5.23 34.89 -38.06
CA ASP A 19 6.50 34.23 -38.37
C ASP A 19 7.27 33.76 -37.11
N ALA A 20 6.68 33.89 -35.92
CA ALA A 20 7.33 33.46 -34.69
C ALA A 20 7.55 31.94 -34.67
N ALA A 21 8.72 31.52 -34.16
CA ALA A 21 9.08 30.11 -34.03
C ALA A 21 8.24 29.43 -32.94
N LEU A 22 7.57 28.33 -33.29
CA LEU A 22 6.85 27.51 -32.32
C LEU A 22 7.83 26.55 -31.63
N PRO A 23 7.55 26.09 -30.40
CA PRO A 23 8.33 25.02 -29.79
C PRO A 23 8.33 23.78 -30.69
N LYS A 24 9.52 23.21 -30.94
CA LYS A 24 9.71 22.01 -31.78
C LYS A 24 8.72 20.86 -31.52
N PRO A 25 8.36 20.52 -30.25
CA PRO A 25 7.39 19.46 -29.98
C PRO A 25 5.99 19.76 -30.52
N LEU A 26 5.61 21.04 -30.54
CA LEU A 26 4.30 21.47 -31.04
C LEU A 26 4.25 21.44 -32.58
N GLU A 27 5.33 21.84 -33.25
CA GLU A 27 5.44 21.73 -34.71
C GLU A 27 5.40 20.25 -35.17
N SER A 28 6.14 19.38 -34.47
CA SER A 28 6.10 17.93 -34.70
C SER A 28 4.70 17.35 -34.49
N LEU A 29 3.98 17.78 -33.45
CA LEU A 29 2.60 17.35 -33.24
C LEU A 29 1.65 17.85 -34.35
N LEU A 30 1.75 19.11 -34.75
CA LEU A 30 0.88 19.68 -35.79
C LEU A 30 1.08 19.00 -37.15
N THR A 31 2.34 18.71 -37.50
CA THR A 31 2.69 17.98 -38.72
C THR A 31 2.14 16.55 -38.68
N ARG A 32 2.26 15.83 -37.57
CA ARG A 32 1.69 14.48 -37.39
C ARG A 32 0.16 14.47 -37.44
N MET A 33 -0.49 15.43 -36.77
CA MET A 33 -1.96 15.59 -36.76
C MET A 33 -2.58 15.96 -38.12
N SER A 34 -1.76 16.27 -39.14
CA SER A 34 -2.24 16.43 -40.51
C SER A 34 -2.85 15.12 -41.04
N SER A 35 -2.30 13.98 -40.64
CA SER A 35 -2.78 12.64 -41.00
C SER A 35 -3.95 12.18 -40.13
N PHE A 36 -4.87 11.44 -40.74
CA PHE A 36 -6.07 10.91 -40.09
C PHE A 36 -5.74 9.83 -39.05
N ASP A 37 -4.73 9.00 -39.30
CA ASP A 37 -4.34 7.91 -38.41
C ASP A 37 -3.83 8.45 -37.07
N PHE A 38 -3.01 9.50 -37.12
CA PHE A 38 -2.50 10.18 -35.93
C PHE A 38 -3.60 10.87 -35.11
N ARG A 39 -4.67 11.38 -35.75
CA ARG A 39 -5.82 11.92 -35.00
C ARG A 39 -6.55 10.82 -34.22
N THR A 40 -6.63 9.63 -34.78
CA THR A 40 -7.23 8.47 -34.10
C THR A 40 -6.36 8.01 -32.93
N LEU A 41 -5.03 8.00 -33.11
CA LEU A 41 -4.07 7.71 -32.03
C LEU A 41 -4.11 8.77 -30.93
N TYR A 42 -4.24 10.05 -31.28
CA TYR A 42 -4.36 11.16 -30.32
C TYR A 42 -5.56 10.99 -29.38
N VAL A 43 -6.72 10.62 -29.91
CA VAL A 43 -7.93 10.38 -29.09
C VAL A 43 -7.76 9.19 -28.13
N ARG A 44 -6.93 8.21 -28.50
CA ARG A 44 -6.68 6.98 -27.73
C ARG A 44 -5.62 7.17 -26.64
N PHE A 45 -4.47 7.73 -26.99
CA PHE A 45 -3.29 7.82 -26.13
C PHE A 45 -3.04 9.21 -25.54
N GLY A 46 -3.71 10.24 -26.05
CA GLY A 46 -3.55 11.62 -25.60
C GLY A 46 -2.37 12.33 -26.27
N GLN A 47 -2.16 13.57 -25.83
CA GLN A 47 -1.17 14.47 -26.42
C GLN A 47 0.28 14.09 -26.08
N SER A 48 0.56 13.74 -24.83
CA SER A 48 1.93 13.54 -24.32
C SER A 48 2.66 12.45 -25.10
N VAL A 49 2.02 11.31 -25.32
CA VAL A 49 2.57 10.16 -26.06
C VAL A 49 2.99 10.55 -27.49
N LEU A 50 2.19 11.39 -28.17
CA LEU A 50 2.48 11.83 -29.53
C LEU A 50 3.57 12.90 -29.61
N GLN A 51 3.71 13.73 -28.56
CA GLN A 51 4.73 14.77 -28.48
C GLN A 51 6.10 14.21 -28.10
N ASP A 52 6.13 13.28 -27.14
CA ASP A 52 7.37 12.83 -26.52
C ASP A 52 8.03 11.66 -27.28
N CYS A 53 7.25 10.86 -28.03
CA CYS A 53 7.81 9.76 -28.80
C CYS A 53 8.22 10.18 -30.22
N GLU A 54 9.50 10.48 -30.44
CA GLU A 54 10.02 10.82 -31.77
C GLU A 54 10.07 9.60 -32.71
N TYR A 55 10.39 8.41 -32.19
CA TYR A 55 10.62 7.19 -32.98
C TYR A 55 9.38 6.33 -33.23
N CYS A 56 8.23 6.65 -32.63
CA CYS A 56 7.02 5.85 -32.78
C CYS A 56 6.37 6.11 -34.14
N THR A 57 6.12 5.04 -34.89
CA THR A 57 5.47 5.04 -36.20
C THR A 57 4.31 4.07 -36.27
N THR A 58 4.41 2.94 -35.57
CA THR A 58 3.39 1.89 -35.54
C THR A 58 2.52 1.99 -34.29
N TYR A 59 1.30 1.44 -34.37
CA TYR A 59 0.38 1.40 -33.23
C TYR A 59 1.00 0.74 -31.99
N ASP A 60 1.72 -0.36 -32.18
CA ASP A 60 2.32 -1.13 -31.08
C ASP A 60 3.43 -0.35 -30.37
N GLU A 61 4.20 0.45 -31.10
CA GLU A 61 5.22 1.34 -30.51
C GLU A 61 4.58 2.41 -29.63
N PHE A 62 3.49 3.04 -30.08
CA PHE A 62 2.75 4.00 -29.27
C PHE A 62 2.12 3.35 -28.04
N ALA A 63 1.55 2.14 -28.19
CA ALA A 63 0.95 1.40 -27.09
C ALA A 63 2.00 1.03 -26.02
N LEU A 64 3.17 0.57 -26.45
CA LEU A 64 4.27 0.21 -25.56
C LEU A 64 4.83 1.43 -24.82
N TYR A 65 4.94 2.58 -25.51
CA TYR A 65 5.38 3.84 -24.92
C TYR A 65 4.37 4.41 -23.91
N ALA A 66 3.07 4.27 -24.17
CA ALA A 66 2.01 4.79 -23.29
C ALA A 66 1.78 3.96 -22.03
N LEU A 67 2.16 2.67 -22.02
CA LEU A 67 1.92 1.72 -20.93
C LEU A 67 2.61 2.03 -19.58
N PRO A 68 3.90 2.41 -19.52
CA PRO A 68 4.61 2.55 -18.24
C PRO A 68 4.05 3.65 -17.33
N GLY A 69 3.51 4.74 -17.88
CA GLY A 69 2.95 5.85 -17.08
C GLY A 69 1.81 5.40 -16.17
N PRO A 70 0.69 4.91 -16.73
CA PRO A 70 -0.42 4.34 -15.96
C PRO A 70 0.00 3.23 -15.01
N LEU A 71 0.90 2.33 -15.45
CA LEU A 71 1.36 1.21 -14.64
C LEU A 71 2.05 1.68 -13.36
N LEU A 72 2.92 2.70 -13.45
CA LEU A 72 3.58 3.29 -12.29
C LEU A 72 2.58 3.94 -11.33
N GLU A 73 1.54 4.60 -11.84
CA GLU A 73 0.48 5.17 -11.00
C GLU A 73 -0.27 4.08 -10.21
N TYR A 74 -0.62 2.95 -10.86
CA TYR A 74 -1.24 1.81 -10.19
C TYR A 74 -0.32 1.15 -9.16
N VAL A 75 0.99 1.03 -9.45
CA VAL A 75 1.97 0.52 -8.47
C VAL A 75 2.06 1.46 -7.27
N ARG A 76 2.06 2.78 -7.49
CA ARG A 76 2.05 3.77 -6.40
C ARG A 76 0.80 3.65 -5.54
N GLU A 77 -0.38 3.50 -6.14
CA GLU A 77 -1.63 3.38 -5.40
C GLU A 77 -1.70 2.07 -4.60
N THR A 78 -1.29 0.95 -5.20
CA THR A 78 -1.23 -0.34 -4.48
C THR A 78 -0.27 -0.29 -3.28
N ALA A 79 0.87 0.41 -3.41
CA ALA A 79 1.78 0.66 -2.30
C ALA A 79 1.13 1.53 -1.20
N PHE A 80 0.38 2.57 -1.58
CA PHE A 80 -0.35 3.42 -0.63
C PHE A 80 -1.42 2.61 0.13
N ILE A 81 -2.23 1.82 -0.56
CA ILE A 81 -3.22 0.92 0.04
C ILE A 81 -2.54 -0.07 0.99
N ALA A 82 -1.41 -0.66 0.58
CA ALA A 82 -0.67 -1.60 1.40
C ALA A 82 -0.18 -0.95 2.72
N LEU A 83 0.27 0.30 2.66
CA LEU A 83 0.68 1.08 3.83
C LEU A 83 -0.51 1.35 4.78
N VAL A 84 -1.64 1.81 4.25
CA VAL A 84 -2.85 2.12 5.04
C VAL A 84 -3.47 0.87 5.67
N THR A 85 -3.29 -0.30 5.04
CA THR A 85 -3.82 -1.59 5.47
C THR A 85 -2.82 -2.47 6.24
N ILE A 86 -1.76 -1.87 6.79
CA ILE A 86 -0.78 -2.56 7.65
C ILE A 86 -1.45 -3.33 8.81
N ARG A 87 -0.83 -4.45 9.21
CA ARG A 87 -1.25 -5.29 10.33
C ARG A 87 -1.41 -4.46 11.60
N GLY A 88 -2.55 -4.61 12.28
CA GLY A 88 -2.93 -3.81 13.45
C GLY A 88 -3.93 -2.69 13.15
N SER A 89 -4.14 -2.34 11.87
CA SER A 89 -5.13 -1.32 11.45
C SER A 89 -6.60 -1.79 11.53
N HIS A 90 -6.85 -3.05 11.96
CA HIS A 90 -8.18 -3.71 11.92
C HIS A 90 -8.81 -3.80 10.50
N ARG A 91 -8.06 -3.40 9.46
CA ARG A 91 -8.47 -3.33 8.05
C ARG A 91 -7.73 -4.33 7.15
N GLU A 92 -7.05 -5.32 7.74
CA GLU A 92 -6.22 -6.30 7.02
C GLU A 92 -7.04 -7.09 5.98
N ARG A 93 -8.33 -7.35 6.25
CA ARG A 93 -9.23 -8.03 5.31
C ARG A 93 -9.47 -7.23 4.02
N TRP A 94 -9.49 -5.90 4.08
CA TRP A 94 -9.66 -5.05 2.90
C TRP A 94 -8.42 -5.02 2.01
N ARG A 95 -7.24 -5.38 2.54
CA ARG A 95 -6.00 -5.39 1.78
C ARG A 95 -6.10 -6.24 0.52
N THR A 96 -6.52 -7.50 0.65
CA THR A 96 -6.63 -8.43 -0.48
C THR A 96 -7.69 -8.00 -1.49
N TYR A 97 -8.85 -7.53 -1.03
CA TYR A 97 -9.91 -7.06 -1.92
C TYR A 97 -9.54 -5.76 -2.65
N ALA A 98 -8.94 -4.81 -1.94
CA ALA A 98 -8.52 -3.53 -2.51
C ALA A 98 -7.36 -3.74 -3.50
N SER A 99 -6.34 -4.53 -3.14
CA SER A 99 -5.24 -4.83 -4.06
C SER A 99 -5.72 -5.60 -5.29
N ALA A 100 -6.58 -6.59 -5.12
CA ALA A 100 -7.16 -7.33 -6.24
C ALA A 100 -8.02 -6.41 -7.12
N GLY A 101 -8.83 -5.54 -6.52
CA GLY A 101 -9.66 -4.57 -7.23
C GLY A 101 -8.83 -3.63 -8.09
N VAL A 102 -7.74 -3.08 -7.56
CA VAL A 102 -6.84 -2.20 -8.32
C VAL A 102 -6.20 -2.94 -9.50
N VAL A 103 -5.74 -4.19 -9.28
CA VAL A 103 -5.18 -5.02 -10.37
C VAL A 103 -6.23 -5.31 -11.45
N CYS A 104 -7.47 -5.62 -11.06
CA CYS A 104 -8.56 -5.84 -11.99
C CYS A 104 -8.89 -4.57 -12.81
N VAL A 105 -8.90 -3.39 -12.18
CA VAL A 105 -9.15 -2.12 -12.88
C VAL A 105 -8.00 -1.79 -13.83
N ALA A 106 -6.75 -1.99 -13.44
CA ALA A 106 -5.59 -1.81 -14.31
C ALA A 106 -5.65 -2.72 -15.55
N ALA A 107 -6.03 -3.99 -15.37
CA ALA A 107 -6.22 -4.93 -16.47
C ALA A 107 -7.38 -4.52 -17.39
N LEU A 108 -8.49 -4.05 -16.82
CA LEU A 108 -9.65 -3.56 -17.58
C LEU A 108 -9.30 -2.31 -18.39
N GLU A 109 -8.59 -1.35 -17.81
CA GLU A 109 -8.08 -0.17 -18.52
C GLU A 109 -7.18 -0.58 -19.68
N GLY A 110 -6.20 -1.46 -19.44
CA GLY A 110 -5.33 -1.99 -20.49
C GLY A 110 -6.12 -2.70 -21.59
N TYR A 111 -7.14 -3.48 -21.24
CA TYR A 111 -8.03 -4.13 -22.20
C TYR A 111 -8.84 -3.12 -23.03
N MET A 112 -9.39 -2.08 -22.40
CA MET A 112 -10.11 -1.02 -23.12
C MET A 112 -9.18 -0.25 -24.06
N VAL A 113 -7.96 0.08 -23.61
CA VAL A 113 -6.93 0.72 -24.43
C VAL A 113 -6.44 -0.20 -25.55
N ALA A 114 -6.58 -1.52 -25.45
CA ALA A 114 -6.21 -2.45 -26.52
C ALA A 114 -7.35 -2.75 -27.51
N SER A 115 -8.58 -2.89 -27.03
CA SER A 115 -9.71 -3.43 -27.82
C SER A 115 -10.66 -2.36 -28.36
N HIS A 116 -10.74 -1.17 -27.74
CA HIS A 116 -11.78 -0.21 -28.10
C HIS A 116 -11.49 0.47 -29.44
N ALA A 117 -12.41 0.38 -30.40
CA ALA A 117 -12.28 1.04 -31.69
C ALA A 117 -12.67 2.52 -31.56
N VAL A 118 -11.71 3.42 -31.81
CA VAL A 118 -11.96 4.86 -31.81
C VAL A 118 -12.70 5.24 -33.09
N ARG A 119 -13.93 5.75 -32.95
CA ARG A 119 -14.72 6.28 -34.07
C ARG A 119 -14.81 7.79 -33.94
N VAL A 120 -14.20 8.51 -34.88
CA VAL A 120 -14.30 9.97 -34.95
C VAL A 120 -15.49 10.33 -35.86
N PRO A 121 -16.59 10.89 -35.32
CA PRO A 121 -17.73 11.32 -36.13
C PRO A 121 -17.33 12.42 -37.11
N LYS A 122 -17.97 12.43 -38.30
CA LYS A 122 -17.68 13.40 -39.37
C LYS A 122 -17.98 14.84 -38.98
N ASP A 123 -18.92 15.03 -38.06
CA ASP A 123 -19.33 16.35 -37.57
C ASP A 123 -18.32 16.97 -36.59
N GLY A 124 -17.32 16.20 -36.14
CA GLY A 124 -16.26 16.66 -35.24
C GLY A 124 -16.72 17.05 -33.82
N LEU A 125 -18.03 17.03 -33.55
CA LEU A 125 -18.64 17.35 -32.27
C LEU A 125 -18.89 16.06 -31.46
N GLY A 126 -18.62 16.10 -30.16
CA GLY A 126 -18.91 14.97 -29.24
C GLY A 126 -17.95 13.78 -29.34
N VAL A 127 -16.68 14.01 -29.73
CA VAL A 127 -15.67 12.94 -29.77
C VAL A 127 -15.43 12.42 -28.35
N PHE A 128 -15.59 11.11 -28.15
CA PHE A 128 -15.26 10.46 -26.89
C PHE A 128 -13.73 10.36 -26.76
N MET A 129 -13.13 11.26 -25.98
CA MET A 129 -11.70 11.22 -25.67
C MET A 129 -11.42 10.10 -24.68
N LEU A 130 -11.12 8.92 -25.22
CA LEU A 130 -10.87 7.71 -24.43
C LEU A 130 -9.74 7.93 -23.41
N HIS A 131 -8.65 8.58 -23.83
CA HIS A 131 -7.53 8.91 -22.94
C HIS A 131 -7.97 9.72 -21.73
N ASP A 132 -8.64 10.86 -21.96
CA ASP A 132 -9.04 11.79 -20.89
C ASP A 132 -10.06 11.15 -19.94
N ASN A 133 -10.99 10.35 -20.49
CA ASN A 133 -11.97 9.65 -19.68
C ASN A 133 -11.33 8.55 -18.82
N LEU A 134 -10.38 7.79 -19.36
CA LEU A 134 -9.64 6.80 -18.58
C LEU A 134 -8.78 7.48 -17.51
N TRP A 135 -8.10 8.58 -17.86
CA TRP A 135 -7.32 9.38 -16.93
C TRP A 135 -8.21 9.91 -15.78
N LEU A 136 -9.37 10.47 -16.08
CA LEU A 136 -10.32 10.98 -15.10
C LEU A 136 -10.85 9.85 -14.21
N CYS A 137 -11.31 8.73 -14.80
CA CYS A 137 -11.79 7.56 -14.07
C CYS A 137 -10.73 7.00 -13.12
N ARG A 138 -9.47 6.92 -13.57
CA ARG A 138 -8.33 6.46 -12.77
C ARG A 138 -8.05 7.37 -11.58
N HIS A 139 -8.01 8.68 -11.80
CA HIS A 139 -7.79 9.65 -10.71
C HIS A 139 -8.97 9.69 -9.73
N LEU A 140 -10.20 9.55 -10.22
CA LEU A 140 -11.38 9.41 -9.36
C LEU A 140 -11.31 8.12 -8.53
N LEU A 141 -10.89 7.00 -9.13
CA LEU A 141 -10.68 5.75 -8.40
C LEU A 141 -9.65 5.93 -7.29
N PHE A 142 -8.48 6.51 -7.59
CA PHE A 142 -7.41 6.74 -6.61
C PHE A 142 -7.84 7.70 -5.49
N LEU A 143 -8.70 8.67 -5.79
CA LEU A 143 -9.26 9.56 -4.77
C LEU A 143 -10.30 8.85 -3.89
N LEU A 144 -11.21 8.09 -4.49
CA LEU A 144 -12.35 7.50 -3.80
C LEU A 144 -11.97 6.24 -3.02
N LEU A 145 -11.09 5.40 -3.55
CA LEU A 145 -10.76 4.11 -2.99
C LEU A 145 -10.22 4.18 -1.54
N PRO A 146 -9.24 5.03 -1.19
CA PRO A 146 -8.80 5.17 0.20
C PRO A 146 -9.88 5.77 1.10
N VAL A 147 -10.73 6.68 0.59
CA VAL A 147 -11.87 7.22 1.33
C VAL A 147 -12.88 6.12 1.64
N VAL A 148 -13.21 5.29 0.66
CA VAL A 148 -14.12 4.15 0.83
C VAL A 148 -13.54 3.18 1.87
N ILE A 149 -12.28 2.76 1.75
CA ILE A 149 -11.61 1.89 2.73
C ILE A 149 -11.62 2.54 4.14
N HIS A 150 -11.56 3.87 4.21
CA HIS A 150 -11.57 4.58 5.48
C HIS A 150 -12.96 4.68 6.12
N VAL A 151 -13.99 4.94 5.31
CA VAL A 151 -15.38 5.08 5.76
C VAL A 151 -16.01 3.71 6.03
N THR A 152 -15.65 2.69 5.27
CA THR A 152 -16.04 1.30 5.53
C THR A 152 -15.25 0.76 6.72
N ARG A 153 -15.57 1.27 7.92
CA ARG A 153 -15.21 0.57 9.16
C ARG A 153 -15.68 -0.87 8.99
N PRO A 154 -14.85 -1.86 9.37
CA PRO A 154 -15.34 -3.22 9.51
C PRO A 154 -16.59 -3.12 10.38
N VAL A 155 -17.75 -3.43 9.79
CA VAL A 155 -18.94 -3.71 10.58
C VAL A 155 -18.45 -4.78 11.54
N ALA A 156 -18.39 -4.45 12.84
CA ALA A 156 -18.10 -5.43 13.87
C ALA A 156 -18.95 -6.65 13.50
N PRO A 157 -18.35 -7.82 13.29
CA PRO A 157 -19.06 -8.95 12.69
C PRO A 157 -20.36 -9.09 13.47
N ALA A 158 -21.48 -8.98 12.74
CA ALA A 158 -22.81 -8.98 13.33
C ALA A 158 -22.87 -10.16 14.29
N THR A 159 -22.80 -9.86 15.59
CA THR A 159 -22.87 -10.80 16.71
C THR A 159 -22.41 -12.21 16.33
N THR A 160 -21.10 -12.41 16.10
CA THR A 160 -20.57 -13.79 16.19
C THR A 160 -20.92 -14.27 17.58
N ASP A 161 -21.75 -15.30 17.68
CA ASP A 161 -22.08 -15.90 18.96
C ASP A 161 -20.79 -16.06 19.76
N PRO A 162 -20.72 -15.55 21.01
CA PRO A 162 -19.49 -15.56 21.81
C PRO A 162 -18.92 -16.97 21.98
N THR A 163 -19.75 -17.99 21.79
CA THR A 163 -19.36 -19.40 21.77
C THR A 163 -18.34 -19.71 20.66
N THR A 164 -18.49 -19.14 19.46
CA THR A 164 -17.62 -19.42 18.31
C THR A 164 -16.23 -18.82 18.47
N THR A 165 -16.14 -17.61 19.01
CA THR A 165 -14.86 -16.95 19.29
C THR A 165 -14.13 -17.64 20.44
N ILE A 166 -14.85 -18.04 21.49
CA ILE A 166 -14.28 -18.83 22.59
C ILE A 166 -13.75 -20.17 22.07
N GLN A 167 -14.49 -20.87 21.20
CA GLN A 167 -14.04 -22.13 20.60
C GLN A 167 -12.76 -21.97 19.76
N GLN A 168 -12.68 -20.92 18.94
CA GLN A 168 -11.48 -20.64 18.15
C GLN A 168 -10.28 -20.33 19.05
N THR A 169 -10.48 -19.50 20.08
CA THR A 169 -9.41 -19.14 21.03
C THR A 169 -8.95 -20.37 21.82
N HIS A 170 -9.89 -21.23 22.23
CA HIS A 170 -9.59 -22.49 22.90
C HIS A 170 -8.79 -23.44 22.01
N ALA A 171 -9.15 -23.56 20.73
CA ALA A 171 -8.40 -24.38 19.77
C ALA A 171 -6.95 -23.91 19.62
N HIS A 172 -6.74 -22.59 19.49
CA HIS A 172 -5.39 -22.02 19.44
C HIS A 172 -4.62 -22.26 20.75
N LEU A 173 -5.28 -22.12 21.90
CA LEU A 173 -4.65 -22.34 23.20
C LEU A 173 -4.25 -23.82 23.37
N GLN A 174 -5.10 -24.76 22.94
CA GLN A 174 -4.78 -26.18 22.92
C GLN A 174 -3.59 -26.48 22.01
N GLU A 175 -3.53 -25.89 20.82
CA GLU A 175 -2.39 -26.05 19.91
C GLU A 175 -1.08 -25.51 20.51
N THR A 176 -1.12 -24.35 21.14
CA THR A 176 0.07 -23.80 21.80
C THR A 176 0.52 -24.66 22.98
N LEU A 177 -0.43 -25.21 23.75
CA LEU A 177 -0.14 -26.09 24.87
C LEU A 177 0.53 -27.39 24.39
N THR A 178 0.01 -28.01 23.33
CA THR A 178 0.64 -29.23 22.76
C THR A 178 2.04 -28.94 22.20
N ARG A 179 2.26 -27.79 21.58
CA ARG A 179 3.61 -27.38 21.13
C ARG A 179 4.57 -27.14 22.30
N LEU A 180 4.10 -26.56 23.41
CA LEU A 180 4.92 -26.34 24.60
C LEU A 180 5.28 -27.65 25.30
N THR A 181 4.34 -28.60 25.38
CA THR A 181 4.62 -29.91 25.97
C THR A 181 5.59 -30.71 25.13
N THR A 182 5.44 -30.74 23.80
CA THR A 182 6.41 -31.40 22.92
C THR A 182 7.79 -30.78 23.02
N LEU A 183 7.89 -29.45 23.10
CA LEU A 183 9.17 -28.76 23.31
C LEU A 183 9.81 -29.12 24.66
N LYS A 184 9.02 -29.23 25.73
CA LYS A 184 9.49 -29.68 27.05
C LYS A 184 10.08 -31.10 26.98
N TYR A 185 9.38 -32.03 26.33
CA TYR A 185 9.87 -33.40 26.18
C TYR A 185 11.09 -33.48 25.26
N ALA A 186 11.10 -32.74 24.15
CA ALA A 186 12.23 -32.64 23.24
C ALA A 186 13.48 -32.12 23.95
N ARG A 187 13.35 -31.05 24.75
CA ARG A 187 14.46 -30.57 25.59
C ARG A 187 14.95 -31.65 26.56
N GLY A 188 14.03 -32.37 27.21
CA GLY A 188 14.37 -33.49 28.08
C GLY A 188 15.05 -34.67 27.38
N ALA A 189 14.75 -34.90 26.10
CA ALA A 189 15.39 -35.93 25.28
C ALA A 189 16.81 -35.50 24.85
N VAL A 190 16.98 -34.26 24.39
CA VAL A 190 18.27 -33.67 24.03
C VAL A 190 19.26 -33.73 25.19
N MET A 191 18.81 -33.47 26.41
CA MET A 191 19.68 -33.51 27.59
C MET A 191 20.08 -34.94 28.01
N ARG A 192 19.36 -35.98 27.58
CA ARG A 192 19.70 -37.38 27.90
C ARG A 192 20.81 -37.92 27.00
N ASP A 193 20.77 -37.61 25.71
CA ASP A 193 21.81 -38.01 24.76
C ASP A 193 23.11 -37.22 25.02
N PRO A 194 24.26 -37.87 25.29
CA PRO A 194 25.52 -37.18 25.54
C PRO A 194 26.02 -36.35 24.35
N SER A 195 25.78 -36.79 23.12
CA SER A 195 26.24 -36.09 21.91
C SER A 195 25.45 -34.80 21.68
N LEU A 196 24.12 -34.87 21.74
CA LEU A 196 23.23 -33.72 21.57
C LEU A 196 23.36 -32.73 22.73
N ARG A 197 23.53 -33.21 23.96
CA ARG A 197 23.77 -32.37 25.13
C ARG A 197 25.07 -31.58 25.01
N ALA A 198 26.15 -32.19 24.52
CA ALA A 198 27.42 -31.50 24.30
C ALA A 198 27.25 -30.36 23.28
N SER A 199 26.66 -30.66 22.12
CA SER A 199 26.38 -29.66 21.06
C SER A 199 25.46 -28.53 21.54
N ALA A 200 24.41 -28.86 22.30
CA ALA A 200 23.51 -27.85 22.86
C ALA A 200 24.25 -26.94 23.86
N THR A 201 25.09 -27.51 24.74
CA THR A 201 25.86 -26.74 25.72
C THR A 201 26.88 -25.84 25.04
N GLU A 202 27.55 -26.33 24.00
CA GLU A 202 28.48 -25.53 23.19
C GLU A 202 27.75 -24.37 22.50
N TRP A 203 26.60 -24.63 21.89
CA TRP A 203 25.80 -23.60 21.22
C TRP A 203 25.32 -22.52 22.20
N TRP A 204 24.72 -22.92 23.33
CA TRP A 204 24.28 -21.98 24.36
C TRP A 204 25.47 -21.23 24.99
N GLY A 205 26.63 -21.87 25.12
CA GLY A 205 27.87 -21.23 25.53
C GLY A 205 28.29 -20.11 24.57
N LYS A 206 28.31 -20.37 23.26
CA LYS A 206 28.59 -19.36 22.23
C LYS A 206 27.58 -18.21 22.27
N GLN A 207 26.28 -18.51 22.39
CA GLN A 207 25.24 -17.49 22.48
C GLN A 207 25.37 -16.62 23.74
N ARG A 208 25.77 -17.22 24.87
CA ARG A 208 26.00 -16.46 26.10
C ARG A 208 27.13 -15.45 25.94
N VAL A 209 28.25 -15.87 25.34
CA VAL A 209 29.40 -14.98 25.07
C VAL A 209 28.99 -13.87 24.09
N LEU A 210 28.33 -14.19 22.99
CA LEU A 210 27.82 -13.18 22.05
C LEU A 210 26.85 -12.21 22.74
N GLY A 211 25.96 -12.73 23.59
CA GLY A 211 25.02 -11.91 24.35
C GLY A 211 25.69 -11.05 25.43
N GLU A 212 26.83 -11.47 25.98
CA GLU A 212 27.67 -10.64 26.87
C GLU A 212 28.33 -9.53 26.06
N VAL A 213 28.99 -9.84 24.94
CA VAL A 213 29.62 -8.85 24.05
C VAL A 213 28.61 -7.80 23.55
N VAL A 214 27.43 -8.23 23.10
CA VAL A 214 26.37 -7.32 22.62
C VAL A 214 25.83 -6.43 23.75
N ARG A 215 25.83 -6.92 25.01
CA ARG A 215 25.41 -6.12 26.17
C ARG A 215 26.48 -5.12 26.61
N GLU A 216 27.76 -5.42 26.39
CA GLU A 216 28.89 -4.53 26.70
C GLU A 216 29.09 -3.45 25.63
N ASP A 217 28.53 -3.61 24.45
CA ASP A 217 28.59 -2.61 23.38
C ASP A 217 27.87 -1.31 23.77
N GLU A 218 28.63 -0.21 23.82
CA GLU A 218 28.11 1.13 24.14
C GLU A 218 26.99 1.58 23.19
N GLY A 219 27.05 1.17 21.92
CA GLY A 219 26.03 1.52 20.93
C GLY A 219 24.67 0.91 21.28
N VAL A 220 24.68 -0.34 21.73
CA VAL A 220 23.50 -1.09 22.17
C VAL A 220 22.96 -0.53 23.48
N GLN A 221 23.82 -0.22 24.44
CA GLN A 221 23.42 0.40 25.70
C GLN A 221 22.75 1.76 25.50
N ARG A 222 23.34 2.64 24.68
CA ARG A 222 22.76 3.95 24.35
C ARG A 222 21.40 3.82 23.66
N MET A 223 21.20 2.80 22.82
CA MET A 223 19.93 2.56 22.15
C MET A 223 18.89 1.95 23.10
N ALA A 224 19.30 1.02 23.97
CA ALA A 224 18.45 0.47 25.02
C ALA A 224 17.98 1.56 25.99
N ASP A 225 18.84 2.48 26.39
CA ASP A 225 18.50 3.63 27.24
C ASP A 225 17.48 4.56 26.56
N LYS A 226 17.67 4.87 25.27
CA LYS A 226 16.72 5.66 24.49
C LYS A 226 15.34 5.01 24.38
N LEU A 227 15.29 3.67 24.37
CA LEU A 227 14.06 2.89 24.30
C LEU A 227 13.49 2.57 25.70
N GLY A 228 14.14 3.00 26.78
CA GLY A 228 13.72 2.76 28.16
C GLY A 228 14.00 1.35 28.68
N TYR A 229 14.81 0.56 27.98
CA TYR A 229 15.24 -0.80 28.34
C TYR A 229 16.70 -0.86 28.83
N GLY A 230 17.22 0.25 29.35
CA GLY A 230 18.60 0.38 29.82
C GLY A 230 19.01 -0.68 30.84
N TYR A 231 20.23 -1.22 30.67
CA TYR A 231 20.84 -2.22 31.55
C TYR A 231 21.62 -1.60 32.73
N ALA A 232 21.73 -0.28 32.79
CA ALA A 232 22.42 0.40 33.86
C ALA A 232 21.72 0.11 35.20
N GLU A 233 22.48 -0.34 36.19
CA GLU A 233 22.09 -0.37 37.60
C GLU A 233 21.95 1.07 38.13
N THR A 234 21.00 1.83 37.59
CA THR A 234 20.55 3.07 38.22
C THR A 234 19.81 2.68 39.49
N GLY A 235 20.50 2.72 40.63
CA GLY A 235 20.00 2.66 42.01
C GLY A 235 18.63 2.00 42.20
N GLN A 236 18.62 0.80 42.78
CA GLN A 236 17.47 -0.09 43.01
C GLN A 236 16.14 0.60 43.41
N GLU A 237 16.17 1.77 44.06
CA GLU A 237 14.96 2.52 44.43
C GLU A 237 14.24 3.19 43.25
N GLY A 238 14.95 3.75 42.27
CA GLY A 238 14.34 4.53 41.18
C GLY A 238 13.68 3.67 40.10
N GLN A 239 14.24 2.49 39.83
CA GLN A 239 13.76 1.56 38.80
C GLN A 239 12.59 0.72 39.31
N GLU A 240 12.59 0.32 40.59
CA GLU A 240 11.42 -0.29 41.25
C GLU A 240 10.22 0.64 41.25
N LEU A 241 10.42 1.94 41.49
CA LEU A 241 9.33 2.93 41.50
C LEU A 241 8.67 3.06 40.12
N LYS A 242 9.44 3.04 39.03
CA LYS A 242 8.93 3.08 37.65
C LYS A 242 8.19 1.79 37.28
N LEU A 243 8.71 0.63 37.66
CA LEU A 243 8.05 -0.67 37.43
C LEU A 243 6.75 -0.79 38.23
N LYS A 244 6.74 -0.37 39.50
CA LYS A 244 5.53 -0.33 40.34
C LYS A 244 4.48 0.64 39.78
N GLN A 245 4.90 1.79 39.26
CA GLN A 245 3.97 2.74 38.60
C GLN A 245 3.37 2.17 37.31
N ASN A 246 4.18 1.52 36.46
CA ASN A 246 3.71 0.91 35.22
C ASN A 246 2.80 -0.30 35.46
N ALA A 247 3.11 -1.12 36.48
CA ALA A 247 2.23 -2.21 36.90
C ALA A 247 0.90 -1.67 37.44
N LYS A 248 0.93 -0.59 38.24
CA LYS A 248 -0.28 0.03 38.80
C LYS A 248 -1.15 0.66 37.70
N SER A 249 -0.55 1.28 36.67
CA SER A 249 -1.31 1.84 35.55
C SER A 249 -1.93 0.76 34.67
N ALA A 250 -1.24 -0.36 34.44
CA ALA A 250 -1.78 -1.50 33.71
C ALA A 250 -2.95 -2.18 34.45
N VAL A 251 -2.83 -2.36 35.76
CA VAL A 251 -3.91 -2.92 36.60
C VAL A 251 -5.12 -1.98 36.63
N ASN A 252 -4.90 -0.66 36.73
CA ASN A 252 -5.99 0.31 36.69
C ASN A 252 -6.70 0.32 35.32
N ALA A 253 -5.97 0.23 34.22
CA ALA A 253 -6.55 0.13 32.88
C ALA A 253 -7.40 -1.14 32.70
N LEU A 254 -6.94 -2.27 33.23
CA LEU A 254 -7.72 -3.51 33.25
C LEU A 254 -8.97 -3.40 34.15
N SER A 255 -8.85 -2.76 35.31
CA SER A 255 -9.98 -2.56 36.23
C SER A 255 -11.09 -1.69 35.63
N LEU A 256 -10.73 -0.66 34.84
CA LEU A 256 -11.68 0.18 34.12
C LEU A 256 -12.43 -0.60 33.04
N GLY A 257 -11.74 -1.50 32.33
CA GLY A 257 -12.37 -2.40 31.35
C GLY A 257 -13.27 -3.48 31.96
N LEU A 258 -13.14 -3.77 33.26
CA LEU A 258 -13.91 -4.79 33.97
C LEU A 258 -15.09 -4.23 34.78
N THR A 259 -15.31 -2.91 34.83
CA THR A 259 -16.48 -2.36 35.53
C THR A 259 -17.76 -2.63 34.71
N PRO A 260 -18.72 -3.42 35.24
CA PRO A 260 -19.97 -3.67 34.54
C PRO A 260 -20.80 -2.38 34.49
N THR A 261 -21.22 -2.01 33.29
CA THR A 261 -22.19 -0.94 33.04
C THR A 261 -23.46 -1.22 33.85
N LYS A 262 -23.71 -0.41 34.88
CA LYS A 262 -24.99 -0.41 35.61
C LYS A 262 -26.11 -0.15 34.60
N THR A 263 -26.93 -1.15 34.36
CA THR A 263 -28.16 -1.04 33.59
C THR A 263 -29.09 -0.07 34.30
N VAL A 264 -29.42 1.04 33.61
CA VAL A 264 -30.40 2.01 34.06
C VAL A 264 -31.77 1.35 33.97
N GLN A 265 -32.38 1.07 35.13
CA GLN A 265 -33.78 0.65 35.24
C GLN A 265 -34.70 1.81 34.81
N PRO A 266 -35.68 1.59 33.91
CA PRO A 266 -36.64 2.61 33.53
C PRO A 266 -37.61 2.87 34.71
N LYS A 267 -37.75 4.14 35.10
CA LYS A 267 -38.77 4.58 36.05
C LYS A 267 -40.15 4.44 35.39
N THR A 268 -40.99 3.61 36.01
CA THR A 268 -42.46 3.60 35.88
C THR A 268 -43.08 4.93 36.23
#